data_AF-A0A1G2Z012-F1
#
_entry.id   AF-A0A1G2Z012-F1
#
_cell.length_a   1.000
_cell.length_b   1.000
_cell.length_c   1.000
_cell.angle_alpha   90.00
_cell.angle_beta   90.00
_cell.angle_gamma   90.00
#
_symmetry.space_group_name_H-M   'P 1'
#
loop_
_entity.id
_entity.type
_entity.pdbx_description
1 polymer ?
#
loop_
_entity_poly.entity_id
_entity_poly.type
_entity_poly.pdbx_seq_one_letter_code
_entity_poly.pdbx_strand_id
1 'polypeptide(L)'
;MGSNGRTSLYDMKRFAESQGLYCRAVKTDLAALRNLNGAKAILHIPGKNHFVVLDAADDRDVWLIDLSSRKFYYRKNADFFPMEWSEGTALLLSDRPISAQSPELPDAALAGIIGASGWSCTTLIQEEGVGYCDAHFGGCSGSVTIYYERWGCEPSPSGTCDDEPMVGSIDSMCDFVGYCTVTGEWHYYYMLACE
;
A
#
# COMPACT_ATOMS: atom_id res chain seq x y z
N MET A 1 -24.39 4.49 -4.68
CA MET A 1 -23.89 3.89 -3.42
C MET A 1 -24.52 2.52 -3.28
N GLY A 2 -23.72 1.49 -3.02
CA GLY A 2 -24.25 0.15 -2.70
C GLY A 2 -25.04 0.19 -1.38
N SER A 3 -25.94 -0.77 -1.20
CA SER A 3 -26.87 -0.86 -0.05
C SER A 3 -26.19 -0.90 1.33
N ASN A 4 -24.88 -1.14 1.38
CA ASN A 4 -24.12 -1.37 2.60
C ASN A 4 -23.20 -0.19 2.97
N GLY A 5 -23.38 0.98 2.33
CA GLY A 5 -22.49 2.15 2.51
C GLY A 5 -21.10 1.98 1.88
N ARG A 6 -20.88 0.89 1.16
CA ARG A 6 -19.65 0.60 0.41
C ARG A 6 -19.93 0.71 -1.09
N THR A 7 -18.88 1.02 -1.85
CA THR A 7 -18.94 1.15 -3.30
C THR A 7 -18.13 0.03 -3.92
N SER A 8 -18.73 -0.75 -4.82
CA SER A 8 -18.00 -1.74 -5.61
C SER A 8 -17.41 -1.14 -6.88
N LEU A 9 -16.40 -1.80 -7.45
CA LEU A 9 -15.85 -1.42 -8.76
C LEU A 9 -16.93 -1.55 -9.86
N TYR A 10 -17.88 -2.48 -9.69
CA TYR A 10 -19.06 -2.58 -10.53
C TYR A 10 -19.92 -1.31 -10.45
N ASP A 11 -20.26 -0.84 -9.25
CA ASP A 11 -21.06 0.38 -9.07
C ASP A 11 -20.35 1.61 -9.68
N MET A 12 -19.03 1.71 -9.50
CA MET A 12 -18.23 2.77 -10.11
C MET A 12 -18.29 2.73 -11.64
N LYS A 13 -18.08 1.55 -12.24
CA LYS A 13 -18.18 1.33 -13.68
C LYS A 13 -19.56 1.73 -14.21
N ARG A 14 -20.63 1.21 -13.61
CA ARG A 14 -22.01 1.50 -14.01
C ARG A 14 -22.36 2.99 -13.87
N PHE A 15 -21.88 3.63 -12.80
CA PHE A 15 -22.06 5.06 -12.62
C PHE A 15 -21.35 5.85 -13.73
N ALA A 16 -20.08 5.57 -14.01
CA ALA A 16 -19.34 6.25 -15.07
C ALA A 16 -19.97 6.03 -16.47
N GLU A 17 -20.40 4.81 -16.77
CA GLU A 17 -21.15 4.50 -17.99
C GLU A 17 -22.46 5.30 -18.09
N SER A 18 -23.17 5.47 -16.97
CA SER A 18 -24.40 6.30 -16.93
C SER A 18 -24.13 7.77 -17.21
N GLN A 19 -22.90 8.25 -17.02
CA GLN A 19 -22.46 9.60 -17.38
C GLN A 19 -21.99 9.69 -18.85
N GLY A 20 -22.11 8.61 -19.63
CA GLY A 20 -21.72 8.56 -21.03
C GLY A 20 -20.24 8.25 -21.28
N LEU A 21 -19.49 7.84 -20.25
CA LEU A 21 -18.10 7.45 -20.39
C LEU A 21 -17.96 6.00 -20.87
N TYR A 22 -16.96 5.75 -21.70
CA TYR A 22 -16.51 4.41 -22.01
C TYR A 22 -15.70 3.89 -20.83
N CYS A 23 -16.04 2.69 -20.37
CA CYS A 23 -15.41 2.08 -19.21
C CYS A 23 -14.94 0.67 -19.54
N ARG A 24 -13.75 0.28 -19.05
CA ARG A 24 -13.27 -1.11 -19.09
C ARG A 24 -12.51 -1.43 -17.82
N ALA A 25 -12.97 -2.43 -17.07
CA ALA A 25 -12.23 -2.95 -15.92
C ALA A 25 -11.27 -4.06 -16.38
N VAL A 26 -9.99 -3.96 -16.05
CA VAL A 26 -8.95 -4.84 -16.58
C VAL A 26 -7.94 -5.23 -15.50
N LYS A 27 -7.22 -6.32 -15.76
CA LYS A 27 -5.92 -6.62 -15.13
C LYS A 27 -4.83 -6.08 -16.03
N THR A 28 -3.94 -5.25 -15.49
CA THR A 28 -2.91 -4.53 -16.24
C THR A 28 -1.70 -4.22 -15.37
N ASP A 29 -0.67 -3.62 -15.95
CA ASP A 29 0.58 -3.27 -15.27
C ASP A 29 0.93 -1.78 -15.46
N LEU A 30 1.95 -1.30 -14.76
CA LEU A 30 2.38 0.09 -14.86
C LEU A 30 2.82 0.46 -16.28
N ALA A 31 3.44 -0.44 -17.03
CA ALA A 31 3.91 -0.16 -18.38
C ALA A 31 2.74 0.11 -19.35
N ALA A 32 1.64 -0.63 -19.21
CA ALA A 32 0.41 -0.41 -19.95
C ALA A 32 -0.32 0.86 -19.47
N LEU A 33 -0.33 1.15 -18.16
CA LEU A 33 -0.96 2.36 -17.61
C LEU A 33 -0.24 3.66 -18.03
N ARG A 34 1.07 3.61 -18.30
CA ARG A 34 1.81 4.76 -18.88
C ARG A 34 1.33 5.11 -20.29
N ASN A 35 0.70 4.17 -21.00
CA ASN A 35 0.33 4.29 -22.41
C ASN A 35 -1.20 4.32 -22.62
N LEU A 36 -1.95 4.95 -21.72
CA LEU A 36 -3.42 4.95 -21.73
C LEU A 36 -4.10 5.75 -22.86
N ASN A 37 -3.34 6.42 -23.75
CA ASN A 37 -3.86 7.11 -24.94
C ASN A 37 -5.13 7.97 -24.71
N GLY A 38 -5.17 8.71 -23.60
CA GLY A 38 -6.30 9.58 -23.25
C GLY A 38 -7.38 8.94 -22.34
N ALA A 39 -7.22 7.69 -21.93
CA ALA A 39 -7.97 7.12 -20.82
C ALA A 39 -7.35 7.53 -19.47
N LYS A 40 -8.20 7.59 -18.43
CA LYS A 40 -7.82 7.70 -17.02
C LYS A 40 -8.07 6.37 -16.33
N ALA A 41 -7.41 6.14 -15.19
CA ALA A 41 -7.53 4.89 -14.46
C ALA A 41 -7.87 5.13 -12.99
N ILE A 42 -8.81 4.35 -12.46
CA ILE A 42 -9.04 4.16 -11.03
C ILE A 42 -8.43 2.80 -10.67
N LEU A 43 -7.48 2.79 -9.73
CA LEU A 43 -6.76 1.60 -9.30
C LEU A 43 -7.41 1.05 -8.03
N HIS A 44 -7.48 -0.26 -7.92
CA HIS A 44 -7.86 -0.94 -6.68
C HIS A 44 -6.61 -1.45 -5.96
N ILE A 45 -6.34 -0.95 -4.77
CA ILE A 45 -5.26 -1.37 -3.89
C ILE A 45 -5.76 -2.52 -3.01
N PRO A 46 -5.44 -3.79 -3.30
CA PRO A 46 -6.10 -4.96 -2.69
C PRO A 46 -5.80 -5.12 -1.20
N GLY A 47 -4.56 -4.90 -0.76
CA GLY A 47 -4.20 -4.95 0.67
C GLY A 47 -4.99 -3.95 1.50
N LYS A 48 -5.50 -2.91 0.83
CA LYS A 48 -6.39 -1.94 1.42
C LYS A 48 -7.87 -2.28 1.11
N ASN A 49 -8.22 -2.79 -0.05
CA ASN A 49 -9.57 -2.62 -0.58
C ASN A 49 -9.86 -1.12 -0.74
N HIS A 50 -8.93 -0.39 -1.35
CA HIS A 50 -9.04 1.05 -1.50
C HIS A 50 -8.96 1.46 -2.97
N PHE A 51 -9.67 2.53 -3.35
CA PHE A 51 -9.64 3.06 -4.70
C PHE A 51 -8.92 4.39 -4.76
N VAL A 52 -7.95 4.48 -5.66
CA VAL A 52 -7.18 5.71 -5.93
C VAL A 52 -7.21 6.02 -7.41
N VAL A 53 -7.18 7.30 -7.78
CA VAL A 53 -7.11 7.71 -9.19
C VAL A 53 -5.64 7.82 -9.58
N LEU A 54 -5.26 7.21 -10.70
CA LEU A 54 -3.97 7.44 -11.33
C LEU A 54 -4.00 8.75 -12.11
N ASP A 55 -3.14 9.68 -11.73
CA ASP A 55 -2.94 10.92 -12.49
C ASP A 55 -1.90 10.74 -13.60
N ALA A 56 -0.71 10.26 -13.22
CA ALA A 56 0.42 10.01 -14.10
C ALA A 56 1.33 8.91 -13.55
N ALA A 57 2.15 8.31 -14.41
CA ALA A 57 3.25 7.44 -14.03
C ALA A 57 4.42 7.63 -14.99
N ASP A 58 5.65 7.60 -14.45
CA ASP A 58 6.88 7.52 -15.22
C ASP A 58 7.78 6.41 -14.66
N ASP A 59 9.03 6.34 -15.13
CA ASP A 59 10.00 5.32 -14.73
C ASP A 59 10.36 5.33 -13.25
N ARG A 60 10.12 6.43 -12.55
CA ARG A 60 10.52 6.61 -11.15
C ARG A 60 9.34 6.71 -10.20
N ASP A 61 8.29 7.39 -10.62
CA ASP A 61 7.21 7.85 -9.75
C ASP A 61 5.84 7.50 -10.36
N VAL A 62 4.89 7.24 -9.46
CA VAL A 62 3.46 7.03 -9.74
C VAL A 62 2.69 8.07 -8.93
N TRP A 63 1.97 8.97 -9.60
CA TRP A 63 1.19 10.04 -8.97
C TRP A 63 -0.26 9.61 -8.82
N LEU A 64 -0.74 9.68 -7.59
CA LEU A 64 -2.03 9.19 -7.16
C LEU A 64 -2.84 10.31 -6.53
N ILE A 65 -4.13 10.35 -6.87
CA ILE A 65 -5.12 11.19 -6.20
C ILE A 65 -5.98 10.27 -5.32
N ASP A 66 -6.04 10.57 -4.03
CA ASP A 66 -6.87 9.85 -3.06
C ASP A 66 -7.92 10.80 -2.48
N LEU A 67 -9.18 10.56 -2.82
CA LEU A 67 -10.30 11.39 -2.39
C LEU A 67 -10.75 11.11 -0.95
N SER A 68 -10.21 10.07 -0.31
CA SER A 68 -10.58 9.64 1.04
C SER A 68 -9.47 9.85 2.07
N SER A 69 -8.21 9.97 1.64
CA SER A 69 -7.08 10.24 2.53
C SER A 69 -6.91 11.74 2.81
N ARG A 70 -6.23 12.06 3.92
CA ARG A 70 -5.74 13.42 4.20
C ARG A 70 -4.68 13.85 3.19
N LYS A 71 -3.97 12.90 2.58
CA LYS A 71 -3.04 13.14 1.48
C LYS A 71 -3.79 13.01 0.15
N PHE A 72 -4.40 14.12 -0.26
CA PHE A 72 -5.17 14.19 -1.50
C PHE A 72 -4.37 13.82 -2.75
N TYR A 73 -3.09 14.23 -2.82
CA TYR A 73 -2.21 13.98 -3.94
C TYR A 73 -0.83 13.59 -3.45
N TYR A 74 -0.35 12.42 -3.85
CA TYR A 74 0.96 11.91 -3.45
C TYR A 74 1.60 11.09 -4.55
N ARG A 75 2.92 10.88 -4.43
CA ARG A 75 3.67 10.02 -5.33
C ARG A 75 4.19 8.79 -4.59
N LYS A 76 4.30 7.68 -5.31
CA LYS A 76 5.00 6.47 -4.87
C LYS A 76 6.08 6.10 -5.85
N ASN A 77 7.16 5.50 -5.37
CA ASN A 77 8.21 4.99 -6.22
C ASN A 77 7.67 3.85 -7.12
N ALA A 78 7.96 3.92 -8.42
CA ALA A 78 7.43 3.01 -9.43
C ALA A 78 7.95 1.57 -9.30
N ASP A 79 9.13 1.35 -8.71
CA ASP A 79 9.68 0.01 -8.47
C ASP A 79 8.95 -0.70 -7.33
N PHE A 80 8.47 0.05 -6.33
CA PHE A 80 7.79 -0.51 -5.16
C PHE A 80 6.26 -0.54 -5.28
N PHE A 81 5.68 0.35 -6.09
CA PHE A 81 4.22 0.44 -6.24
C PHE A 81 3.54 -0.88 -6.68
N PRO A 82 4.13 -1.71 -7.57
CA PRO A 82 3.56 -3.01 -7.92
C PRO A 82 3.37 -3.97 -6.73
N MET A 83 4.11 -3.80 -5.63
CA MET A 83 3.90 -4.65 -4.44
C MET A 83 2.60 -4.28 -3.70
N GLU A 84 2.24 -3.00 -3.67
CA GLU A 84 0.99 -2.52 -3.08
C GLU A 84 -0.20 -2.73 -4.03
N TRP A 85 0.00 -2.47 -5.32
CA TRP A 85 -0.97 -2.73 -6.39
C TRP A 85 -0.74 -4.11 -7.04
N SER A 86 -0.52 -5.12 -6.20
CA SER A 86 -0.12 -6.48 -6.60
C SER A 86 -1.08 -7.19 -7.54
N GLU A 87 -2.34 -6.83 -7.47
CA GLU A 87 -3.38 -7.42 -8.29
C GLU A 87 -3.49 -6.82 -9.70
N GLY A 88 -2.91 -5.66 -9.97
CA GLY A 88 -3.01 -5.02 -11.30
C GLY A 88 -4.43 -4.60 -11.70
N THR A 89 -5.38 -4.52 -10.76
CA THR A 89 -6.78 -4.20 -11.07
C THR A 89 -6.95 -2.70 -11.33
N ALA A 90 -7.45 -2.33 -12.51
CA ALA A 90 -7.77 -0.96 -12.88
C ALA A 90 -9.12 -0.85 -13.58
N LEU A 91 -9.89 0.19 -13.27
CA LEU A 91 -11.02 0.65 -14.08
C LEU A 91 -10.55 1.79 -14.97
N LEU A 92 -10.54 1.56 -16.27
CA LEU A 92 -10.21 2.56 -17.28
C LEU A 92 -11.47 3.35 -17.65
N LEU A 93 -11.35 4.67 -17.75
CA LEU A 93 -12.43 5.59 -18.11
C LEU A 93 -11.98 6.51 -19.23
N SER A 94 -12.85 6.78 -20.20
CA SER A 94 -12.55 7.69 -21.29
C SER A 94 -13.83 8.27 -21.90
N ASP A 95 -13.70 9.45 -22.51
CA ASP A 95 -14.74 10.08 -23.32
C ASP A 95 -14.84 9.50 -24.75
N ARG A 96 -13.95 8.55 -25.08
CA ARG A 96 -13.88 7.84 -26.36
C ARG A 96 -13.72 6.33 -26.15
N PRO A 97 -13.99 5.49 -27.16
CA PRO A 97 -13.82 4.03 -27.04
C PRO A 97 -12.41 3.63 -26.59
N ILE A 98 -12.34 2.72 -25.61
CA ILE A 98 -11.08 2.27 -25.01
C ILE A 98 -10.58 0.99 -25.70
N SER A 99 -9.50 1.11 -26.47
CA SER A 99 -8.72 -0.02 -26.96
C SER A 99 -7.70 -0.47 -25.90
N ALA A 100 -8.15 -1.26 -24.92
CA ALA A 100 -7.25 -1.93 -23.99
C ALA A 100 -6.80 -3.28 -24.57
N GLN A 101 -5.50 -3.58 -24.43
CA GLN A 101 -4.91 -4.87 -24.83
C GLN A 101 -5.35 -6.01 -23.91
N SER A 102 -5.61 -5.71 -22.64
CA SER A 102 -6.08 -6.70 -21.67
C SER A 102 -7.56 -7.06 -21.86
N PRO A 103 -7.94 -8.31 -21.57
CA PRO A 103 -9.33 -8.70 -21.53
C PRO A 103 -10.06 -7.94 -20.41
N GLU A 104 -11.32 -7.63 -20.66
CA GLU A 104 -12.17 -7.03 -19.64
C GLU A 104 -12.58 -8.07 -18.60
N LEU A 105 -12.56 -7.65 -17.34
CA LEU A 105 -13.01 -8.45 -16.22
C LEU A 105 -14.53 -8.59 -16.23
N PRO A 106 -15.08 -9.78 -15.91
CA PRO A 106 -16.51 -9.97 -15.86
C PRO A 106 -17.15 -9.18 -14.71
N ASP A 107 -18.35 -8.62 -14.95
CA ASP A 107 -19.07 -7.81 -13.95
C ASP A 107 -19.26 -8.52 -12.60
N ALA A 108 -19.44 -9.84 -12.61
CA ALA A 108 -19.55 -10.64 -11.38
C ALA A 108 -18.29 -10.56 -10.50
N ALA A 109 -17.10 -10.45 -11.10
CA ALA A 109 -15.85 -10.23 -10.36
C ALA A 109 -15.78 -8.79 -9.81
N LEU A 110 -16.27 -7.81 -10.56
CA LEU A 110 -16.25 -6.39 -10.17
C LEU A 110 -17.14 -6.11 -8.95
N ALA A 111 -18.23 -6.85 -8.79
CA ALA A 111 -19.10 -6.74 -7.62
C ALA A 111 -18.40 -7.15 -6.31
N GLY A 112 -17.42 -8.05 -6.39
CA GLY A 112 -16.62 -8.49 -5.24
C GLY A 112 -15.46 -7.55 -4.88
N ILE A 113 -15.09 -6.64 -5.79
CA ILE A 113 -14.03 -5.64 -5.56
C ILE A 113 -14.67 -4.42 -4.92
N ILE A 114 -14.58 -4.31 -3.59
CA ILE A 114 -15.34 -3.34 -2.79
C ILE A 114 -14.37 -2.39 -2.11
N GLY A 115 -14.60 -1.08 -2.21
CA GLY A 115 -13.86 -0.09 -1.45
C GLY A 115 -14.25 -0.13 0.03
N ALA A 116 -13.25 -0.14 0.92
CA ALA A 116 -13.41 0.07 2.35
C ALA A 116 -13.98 1.48 2.61
N SER A 117 -14.83 1.59 3.63
CA SER A 117 -15.44 2.87 4.04
C SER A 117 -14.52 3.71 4.93
N GLY A 118 -13.37 3.17 5.32
CA GLY A 118 -12.36 3.83 6.14
C GLY A 118 -11.25 2.87 6.56
N TRP A 119 -10.30 3.41 7.30
CA TRP A 119 -9.08 2.74 7.76
C TRP A 119 -8.80 3.05 9.22
N SER A 120 -8.26 2.08 9.97
CA SER A 120 -7.77 2.30 11.32
C SER A 120 -6.36 1.74 11.50
N CYS A 121 -5.57 2.42 12.31
CA CYS A 121 -4.24 1.98 12.74
C CYS A 121 -4.36 1.16 14.03
N THR A 122 -4.88 -0.05 13.92
CA THR A 122 -5.28 -0.86 15.09
C THR A 122 -4.82 -2.32 15.01
N THR A 123 -4.16 -2.74 13.93
CA THR A 123 -3.53 -4.05 13.88
C THR A 123 -2.11 -3.97 14.43
N LEU A 124 -1.83 -4.67 15.52
CA LEU A 124 -0.45 -4.78 16.02
C LEU A 124 0.36 -5.65 15.05
N ILE A 125 1.38 -5.06 14.41
CA ILE A 125 2.23 -5.76 13.41
C ILE A 125 3.62 -6.07 13.97
N GLN A 126 4.03 -5.37 15.03
CA GLN A 126 5.26 -5.68 15.77
C GLN A 126 5.07 -5.32 17.24
N GLU A 127 5.33 -6.26 18.14
CA GLU A 127 5.40 -6.00 19.58
C GLU A 127 6.70 -5.28 19.94
N GLU A 128 6.65 -4.40 20.96
CA GLU A 128 7.90 -3.89 21.54
C GLU A 128 8.71 -5.01 22.19
N GLY A 129 10.03 -4.91 22.10
CA GLY A 129 10.90 -5.93 22.67
C GLY A 129 12.38 -5.57 22.63
N VAL A 130 13.17 -6.29 23.42
CA VAL A 130 14.62 -6.17 23.42
C VAL A 130 15.24 -7.56 23.36
N GLY A 131 15.99 -7.83 22.29
CA GLY A 131 16.93 -8.93 22.21
C GLY A 131 18.27 -8.50 22.80
N TYR A 132 18.82 -9.27 23.74
CA TYR A 132 20.09 -8.97 24.39
C TYR A 132 21.23 -9.82 23.84
N CYS A 133 22.47 -9.38 24.09
CA CYS A 133 23.65 -10.18 23.83
C CYS A 133 23.63 -11.52 24.56
N ASP A 134 24.20 -12.54 23.93
CA ASP A 134 24.50 -13.81 24.58
C ASP A 134 25.87 -13.73 25.26
N ALA A 135 25.86 -13.68 26.59
CA ALA A 135 27.08 -13.76 27.40
C ALA A 135 27.51 -15.22 27.59
N HIS A 136 28.79 -15.50 27.35
CA HIS A 136 29.41 -16.79 27.62
C HIS A 136 30.77 -16.61 28.28
N PHE A 137 31.36 -17.69 28.80
CA PHE A 137 32.59 -17.59 29.58
C PHE A 137 33.73 -17.01 28.72
N GLY A 138 34.13 -15.78 29.02
CA GLY A 138 35.22 -15.07 28.34
C GLY A 138 34.83 -14.39 27.02
N GLY A 139 33.54 -14.23 26.71
CA GLY A 139 33.12 -13.60 25.46
C GLY A 139 31.65 -13.20 25.39
N CYS A 140 31.30 -12.48 24.32
CA CYS A 140 29.95 -12.05 23.97
C CYS A 140 29.70 -12.34 22.50
N SER A 141 28.47 -12.70 22.16
CA SER A 141 28.05 -12.91 20.77
C SER A 141 26.68 -12.30 20.51
N GLY A 142 26.40 -12.05 19.24
CA GLY A 142 25.13 -11.50 18.77
C GLY A 142 25.11 -9.98 18.77
N SER A 143 23.90 -9.44 18.77
CA SER A 143 23.61 -8.01 18.83
C SER A 143 22.56 -7.73 19.89
N VAL A 144 22.56 -6.49 20.41
CA VAL A 144 21.39 -5.96 21.10
C VAL A 144 20.46 -5.43 20.03
N THR A 145 19.23 -5.92 19.99
CA THR A 145 18.19 -5.46 19.06
C THR A 145 17.04 -4.87 19.84
N ILE A 146 16.66 -3.63 19.54
CA ILE A 146 15.49 -2.97 20.10
C ILE A 146 14.41 -2.99 19.03
N TYR A 147 13.30 -3.66 19.33
CA TYR A 147 12.09 -3.69 18.52
C TYR A 147 11.12 -2.65 19.06
N TYR A 148 10.66 -1.75 18.18
CA TYR A 148 9.64 -0.77 18.54
C TYR A 148 8.24 -1.33 18.29
N GLU A 149 7.28 -1.01 19.15
CA GLU A 149 5.89 -1.36 18.87
C GLU A 149 5.41 -0.66 17.58
N ARG A 150 4.85 -1.42 16.64
CA ARG A 150 4.33 -0.88 15.38
C ARG A 150 2.96 -1.41 15.09
N TRP A 151 2.11 -0.51 14.61
CA TRP A 151 0.74 -0.78 14.20
C TRP A 151 0.63 -0.66 12.68
N GLY A 152 -0.28 -1.42 12.09
CA GLY A 152 -0.58 -1.45 10.67
C GLY A 152 -2.01 -1.03 10.39
N CYS A 153 -2.22 -0.55 9.17
CA CYS A 153 -3.53 -0.15 8.69
C CYS A 153 -4.43 -1.35 8.39
N GLU A 154 -5.66 -1.35 8.92
CA GLU A 154 -6.70 -2.33 8.59
C GLU A 154 -8.02 -1.69 8.15
N PRO A 155 -8.86 -2.42 7.39
CA PRO A 155 -10.18 -1.93 7.00
C PRO A 155 -11.05 -1.59 8.22
N SER A 156 -11.65 -0.40 8.22
CA SER A 156 -12.52 0.09 9.30
C SER A 156 -13.82 0.67 8.72
N PRO A 157 -14.93 0.70 9.49
CA PRO A 157 -16.14 1.41 9.09
C PRO A 157 -15.92 2.88 8.75
N SER A 158 -14.93 3.52 9.37
CA SER A 158 -14.57 4.94 9.18
C SER A 158 -13.14 5.22 9.66
N GLY A 159 -12.52 6.28 9.15
CA GLY A 159 -11.17 6.70 9.55
C GLY A 159 -10.20 6.72 8.37
N THR A 160 -8.98 7.20 8.62
CA THR A 160 -7.89 7.23 7.65
C THR A 160 -6.66 6.61 8.27
N CYS A 161 -5.88 5.88 7.49
CA CYS A 161 -4.62 5.30 7.93
C CYS A 161 -3.64 5.35 6.76
N ASP A 162 -2.47 5.94 7.00
CA ASP A 162 -1.42 6.06 6.02
C ASP A 162 -0.22 5.26 6.53
N ASP A 163 0.23 4.27 5.76
CA ASP A 163 1.47 3.56 6.05
C ASP A 163 2.66 4.44 5.65
N GLU A 164 3.58 4.67 6.57
CA GLU A 164 4.82 5.38 6.34
C GLU A 164 6.02 4.51 6.74
N PRO A 165 7.20 4.72 6.12
CA PRO A 165 8.42 4.08 6.59
C PRO A 165 8.77 4.56 8.00
N MET A 166 8.62 3.67 8.97
CA MET A 166 8.97 3.90 10.37
C MET A 166 10.10 2.96 10.79
N VAL A 167 10.90 3.36 11.78
CA VAL A 167 11.94 2.49 12.34
C VAL A 167 11.26 1.31 13.02
N GLY A 168 11.39 0.10 12.47
CA GLY A 168 10.87 -1.13 13.06
C GLY A 168 11.81 -1.63 14.17
N SER A 169 13.10 -1.68 13.89
CA SER A 169 14.10 -2.06 14.89
C SER A 169 15.42 -1.33 14.69
N ILE A 170 16.21 -1.29 15.76
CA ILE A 170 17.62 -0.93 15.70
C ILE A 170 18.46 -2.04 16.31
N ASP A 171 19.65 -2.29 15.76
CA ASP A 171 20.59 -3.24 16.36
C ASP A 171 22.00 -2.69 16.48
N SER A 172 22.74 -3.19 17.46
CA SER A 172 24.16 -2.88 17.66
C SER A 172 24.90 -4.16 18.04
N MET A 173 26.03 -4.41 17.38
CA MET A 173 26.85 -5.58 17.65
C MET A 173 27.38 -5.55 19.08
N CYS A 174 27.45 -6.72 19.70
CA CYS A 174 28.01 -6.87 21.03
C CYS A 174 29.54 -6.97 20.95
N ASP A 175 30.21 -6.33 21.91
CA ASP A 175 31.66 -6.40 22.10
C ASP A 175 31.98 -6.72 23.57
N PHE A 176 33.16 -7.31 23.79
CA PHE A 176 33.64 -7.70 25.11
C PHE A 176 34.78 -6.79 25.57
N VAL A 177 34.47 -5.88 26.49
CA VAL A 177 35.44 -4.98 27.12
C VAL A 177 35.49 -5.25 28.63
N GLY A 178 35.68 -6.53 28.99
CA GLY A 178 35.59 -7.02 30.37
C GLY A 178 34.17 -7.36 30.84
N TYR A 179 33.15 -6.84 30.17
CA TYR A 179 31.74 -7.24 30.23
C TYR A 179 31.10 -7.05 28.86
N CYS A 180 29.93 -7.68 28.61
CA CYS A 180 29.20 -7.49 27.36
C CYS A 180 28.64 -6.08 27.27
N THR A 181 29.06 -5.35 26.25
CA THR A 181 28.56 -4.01 25.92
C THR A 181 28.26 -3.93 24.43
N VAL A 182 27.49 -2.92 24.04
CA VAL A 182 27.30 -2.58 22.62
C VAL A 182 28.47 -1.73 22.12
N THR A 183 28.81 -1.85 20.82
CA THR A 183 29.85 -1.03 20.18
C THR A 183 29.47 0.45 20.08
N GLY A 184 28.17 0.76 20.10
CA GLY A 184 27.62 2.10 19.94
C GLY A 184 27.29 2.47 18.49
N GLU A 185 27.62 1.60 17.54
CA GLU A 185 27.15 1.71 16.15
C GLU A 185 25.79 1.02 16.02
N TRP A 186 24.77 1.80 15.66
CA TRP A 186 23.40 1.33 15.51
C TRP A 186 22.99 1.27 14.04
N HIS A 187 22.48 0.12 13.59
CA HIS A 187 21.83 -0.01 12.29
C HIS A 187 20.31 0.09 12.44
N TYR A 188 19.67 0.74 11.48
CA TYR A 188 18.24 0.99 11.49
C TYR A 188 17.55 0.15 10.44
N TYR A 189 16.50 -0.56 10.84
CA TYR A 189 15.64 -1.34 9.97
C TYR A 189 14.27 -0.68 9.92
N TYR A 190 13.79 -0.41 8.71
CA TYR A 190 12.51 0.28 8.48
C TYR A 190 11.43 -0.72 8.07
N MET A 191 10.21 -0.45 8.50
CA MET A 191 9.01 -1.16 8.07
C MET A 191 7.89 -0.17 7.79
N LEU A 192 6.92 -0.58 7.00
CA LEU A 192 5.68 0.18 6.81
C LEU A 192 4.79 -0.01 8.04
N ALA A 193 4.42 1.10 8.67
CA ALA A 193 3.57 1.15 9.84
C ALA A 193 2.80 2.48 9.88
N CYS A 194 1.87 2.62 10.83
CA CYS A 194 1.09 3.83 11.06
C CYS A 194 1.19 4.29 12.52
N GLU A 195 0.83 5.55 12.76
CA GLU A 195 0.68 6.20 14.08
C GLU A 195 -0.76 6.68 14.32
#